data_AF-A0A4M3JID4-F1
#
_entry.id   AF-A0A4M3JID4-F1
#
_cell.length_a   1.000
_cell.length_b   1.000
_cell.length_c   1.000
_cell.angle_alpha   90.00
_cell.angle_beta   90.00
_cell.angle_gamma   90.00
#
_symmetry.space_group_name_H-M   'P 1'
#
loop_
_entity.id
_entity.type
_entity.pdbx_description
1 polymer ?
#
loop_
_entity_poly.entity_id
_entity_poly.type
_entity_poly.pdbx_seq_one_letter_code
_entity_poly.pdbx_strand_id
1 'polypeptide(L)'
;MTIHIIITMLLLLAFLIGSIWFAKKKYQINLAVLGLGAVAFFVSSQILEKLVHILILHPQKDGSIALLQDHPLIYIIYGLAMAAFFEETARLVFFKWLEKKRSLEKADALTYGLGHGGLELIFLGLTSLLNLYIVLSAVQTQNPQVMQLLSENMLKTIQSLSVWQIYLLAAYGLHAFFDLAPSLFQVGWLTNPVLVEVFLALELVLVAYGTKEIFCKKS
;
A
#
# COMPACT_ATOMS: atom_id res chain seq x y z
N MET A 1 -6.22 11.91 -18.61
CA MET A 1 -5.28 11.17 -17.73
C MET A 1 -4.72 12.05 -16.62
N THR A 2 -3.89 13.05 -16.93
CA THR A 2 -3.18 13.88 -15.95
C THR A 2 -4.07 14.51 -14.88
N ILE A 3 -5.21 15.09 -15.27
CA ILE A 3 -6.19 15.67 -14.33
C ILE A 3 -6.73 14.63 -13.34
N HIS A 4 -7.02 13.40 -13.80
CA HIS A 4 -7.50 12.33 -12.92
C HIS A 4 -6.44 11.93 -11.89
N ILE A 5 -5.15 11.92 -12.26
CA ILE A 5 -4.06 11.63 -11.32
C ILE A 5 -4.00 12.70 -10.23
N ILE A 6 -4.01 13.98 -10.61
CA ILE A 6 -3.94 15.11 -9.66
C ILE A 6 -5.14 15.07 -8.70
N ILE A 7 -6.36 14.91 -9.24
CA ILE A 7 -7.58 14.81 -8.41
C ILE A 7 -7.48 13.64 -7.44
N THR A 8 -7.03 12.47 -7.93
CA THR A 8 -6.88 11.27 -7.09
C THR A 8 -5.87 11.49 -5.96
N MET A 9 -4.71 12.08 -6.26
CA MET A 9 -3.70 12.40 -5.23
C MET A 9 -4.25 13.38 -4.18
N LEU A 10 -4.98 14.41 -4.60
CA LEU A 10 -5.61 15.36 -3.68
C LEU A 10 -6.67 14.68 -2.79
N LEU A 11 -7.48 13.78 -3.36
CA LEU A 11 -8.48 13.02 -2.61
C LEU A 11 -7.83 12.09 -1.58
N LEU A 12 -6.74 11.38 -1.94
CA LEU A 12 -6.00 10.53 -1.01
C LEU A 12 -5.37 11.34 0.13
N LEU A 13 -4.78 12.50 -0.16
CA LEU A 13 -4.23 13.39 0.87
C LEU A 13 -5.33 13.96 1.77
N ALA A 14 -6.45 14.39 1.19
CA ALA A 14 -7.59 14.89 1.96
C ALA A 14 -8.18 13.80 2.87
N PHE A 15 -8.26 12.56 2.37
CA PHE A 15 -8.69 11.40 3.15
C PHE A 15 -7.72 11.12 4.31
N LEU A 16 -6.42 11.08 4.05
CA LEU A 16 -5.39 10.85 5.07
C LEU A 16 -5.43 11.94 6.16
N ILE A 17 -5.37 13.21 5.76
CA ILE A 17 -5.40 14.35 6.70
C ILE A 17 -6.73 14.37 7.45
N GLY A 18 -7.84 14.13 6.76
CA GLY A 18 -9.18 14.07 7.35
C GLY A 18 -9.32 12.97 8.40
N SER A 19 -8.79 11.77 8.12
CA SER A 19 -8.82 10.64 9.05
C SER A 19 -7.98 10.92 10.31
N ILE A 20 -6.77 11.47 10.17
CA ILE A 20 -5.91 11.86 11.30
C ILE A 20 -6.57 12.97 12.12
N TRP A 21 -7.12 13.99 11.46
CA TRP A 21 -7.82 15.10 12.12
C TRP A 21 -9.05 14.63 12.89
N PHE A 22 -9.88 13.78 12.27
CA PHE A 22 -11.04 13.17 12.90
C PHE A 22 -10.63 12.32 14.11
N ALA A 23 -9.59 11.50 13.97
CA ALA A 23 -9.10 10.67 15.05
C ALA A 23 -8.56 11.50 16.21
N LYS A 24 -7.84 12.59 15.91
CA LYS A 24 -7.38 13.57 16.91
C LYS A 24 -8.53 14.21 17.65
N LYS A 25 -9.59 14.60 16.95
CA LYS A 25 -10.74 15.25 17.56
C LYS A 25 -11.59 14.29 18.41
N LYS A 26 -11.79 13.06 17.95
CA LYS A 26 -12.71 12.09 18.57
C LYS A 26 -12.06 11.18 19.60
N TYR A 27 -10.84 10.72 19.34
CA TYR A 27 -10.17 9.68 20.14
C TYR A 27 -8.90 10.17 20.84
N GLN A 28 -8.57 11.46 20.75
CA GLN A 28 -7.42 12.08 21.42
C GLN A 28 -6.10 11.33 21.14
N ILE A 29 -5.87 10.99 19.86
CA ILE A 29 -4.71 10.19 19.45
C ILE A 29 -3.36 10.82 19.81
N ASN A 30 -2.37 9.97 20.11
CA ASN A 30 -1.01 10.39 20.44
C ASN A 30 -0.12 10.46 19.19
N LEU A 31 0.29 11.67 18.78
CA LEU A 31 1.11 11.86 17.58
C LEU A 31 2.46 11.11 17.60
N ALA A 32 3.02 10.82 18.78
CA ALA A 32 4.23 9.99 18.86
C ALA A 32 3.94 8.53 18.47
N VAL A 33 2.78 7.98 18.87
CA VAL A 33 2.34 6.63 18.47
C VAL A 33 2.08 6.58 16.97
N LEU A 34 1.55 7.67 16.39
CA LEU A 34 1.34 7.80 14.94
C LEU A 34 2.67 7.70 14.20
N GLY A 35 3.67 8.46 14.65
CA GLY A 35 5.02 8.41 14.09
C GLY A 35 5.67 7.04 14.24
N LEU A 36 5.47 6.37 15.37
CA LEU A 36 6.00 5.02 15.59
C LEU A 36 5.33 3.96 14.69
N GLY A 37 4.03 4.08 14.42
CA GLY A 37 3.33 3.24 13.44
C GLY A 37 3.91 3.41 12.03
N ALA A 38 4.18 4.65 11.63
CA ALA A 38 4.84 4.95 10.36
C ALA A 38 6.27 4.37 10.31
N VAL A 39 7.04 4.45 11.39
CA VAL A 39 8.38 3.83 11.46
C VAL A 39 8.28 2.30 11.37
N ALA A 40 7.29 1.68 12.02
CA ALA A 40 7.10 0.23 11.97
C ALA A 40 6.83 -0.26 10.53
N PHE A 41 5.95 0.43 9.79
CA PHE A 41 5.75 0.19 8.35
C PHE A 41 7.06 0.29 7.57
N PHE A 42 7.74 1.43 7.70
CA PHE A 42 8.90 1.75 6.87
C PHE A 42 10.02 0.74 7.08
N VAL A 43 10.33 0.42 8.35
CA VAL A 43 11.38 -0.55 8.65
C VAL A 43 10.98 -1.95 8.21
N SER A 44 9.74 -2.37 8.45
CA SER A 44 9.31 -3.73 8.11
C SER A 44 9.17 -3.93 6.61
N SER A 45 8.29 -3.17 5.96
CA SER A 45 7.98 -3.37 4.54
C SER A 45 9.01 -2.70 3.61
N GLN A 46 9.40 -1.44 3.88
CA GLN A 46 10.26 -0.73 2.94
C GLN A 46 11.73 -1.12 3.02
N ILE A 47 12.17 -1.71 4.14
CA ILE A 47 13.55 -2.18 4.34
C ILE A 47 13.61 -3.70 4.38
N LEU A 48 13.08 -4.34 5.44
CA LEU A 48 13.31 -5.76 5.69
C LEU A 48 12.66 -6.66 4.63
N GLU A 49 11.40 -6.42 4.28
CA GLU A 49 10.70 -7.17 3.24
C GLU A 49 11.38 -7.02 1.88
N LYS A 50 11.74 -5.80 1.47
CA LYS A 50 12.47 -5.56 0.23
C LYS A 50 13.82 -6.28 0.19
N LEU A 51 14.56 -6.33 1.30
CA LEU A 51 15.81 -7.09 1.37
C LEU A 51 15.56 -8.58 1.15
N VAL A 52 14.52 -9.15 1.78
CA VAL A 52 14.15 -10.55 1.55
C VAL A 52 13.74 -10.80 0.11
N HIS A 53 12.97 -9.90 -0.51
CA HIS A 53 12.63 -10.01 -1.92
C HIS A 53 13.85 -10.00 -2.83
N ILE A 54 14.85 -9.14 -2.57
CA ILE A 54 16.10 -9.14 -3.34
C ILE A 54 16.82 -10.49 -3.21
N LEU A 55 16.87 -11.06 -2.01
CA LEU A 55 17.56 -12.32 -1.72
C LEU A 55 16.83 -13.57 -2.24
N ILE A 56 15.50 -13.55 -2.31
CA ILE A 56 14.71 -14.71 -2.73
C ILE A 56 14.40 -14.64 -4.22
N LEU A 57 13.90 -13.50 -4.70
CA LEU A 57 13.41 -13.35 -6.06
C LEU A 57 14.52 -13.07 -7.08
N HIS A 58 15.70 -12.63 -6.63
CA HIS A 58 16.86 -12.33 -7.49
C HIS A 58 16.47 -11.53 -8.76
N PRO A 59 15.86 -10.33 -8.59
CA PRO A 59 15.43 -9.52 -9.72
C PRO A 59 16.63 -9.19 -10.63
N GLN A 60 16.46 -9.39 -11.92
CA GLN A 60 17.48 -9.08 -12.92
C GLN A 60 17.61 -7.57 -13.13
N LYS A 61 18.69 -7.14 -13.80
CA LYS A 61 18.95 -5.71 -14.08
C LYS A 61 17.87 -5.04 -14.94
N ASP A 62 17.16 -5.83 -15.74
CA ASP A 62 16.03 -5.38 -16.57
C ASP A 62 14.68 -5.37 -15.81
N GLY A 63 14.69 -5.73 -14.52
CA GLY A 63 13.51 -5.82 -13.67
C GLY A 63 12.74 -7.15 -13.80
N SER A 64 13.21 -8.09 -14.63
CA SER A 64 12.57 -9.40 -14.75
C SER A 64 12.80 -10.25 -13.49
N ILE A 65 11.77 -11.03 -13.13
CA ILE A 65 11.79 -11.96 -12.01
C ILE A 65 11.39 -13.33 -12.56
N ALA A 66 12.28 -14.31 -12.47
CA ALA A 66 12.05 -15.66 -13.02
C ALA A 66 10.77 -16.30 -12.46
N LEU A 67 10.55 -16.19 -11.15
CA LEU A 67 9.34 -16.73 -10.51
C LEU A 67 8.04 -16.12 -11.05
N LEU A 68 8.05 -14.83 -11.40
CA LEU A 68 6.90 -14.16 -11.99
C LEU A 68 6.64 -14.65 -13.42
N GLN A 69 7.69 -14.94 -14.19
CA GLN A 69 7.60 -15.40 -15.57
C GLN A 69 7.16 -16.87 -15.67
N ASP A 70 7.79 -17.74 -14.87
CA ASP A 70 7.58 -19.19 -14.96
C ASP A 70 6.36 -19.65 -14.16
N HIS A 71 6.13 -19.04 -12.99
CA HIS A 71 5.12 -19.48 -12.03
C HIS A 71 4.39 -18.29 -11.36
N PRO A 72 3.60 -17.50 -12.13
CA PRO A 72 2.99 -16.27 -11.65
C PRO A 72 2.08 -16.45 -10.41
N LEU A 73 1.38 -17.59 -10.30
CA LEU A 73 0.56 -17.89 -9.12
C LEU A 73 1.41 -18.06 -7.85
N ILE A 74 2.57 -18.71 -7.97
CA ILE A 74 3.49 -18.91 -6.84
C ILE A 74 4.08 -17.56 -6.43
N TYR A 75 4.42 -16.71 -7.40
CA TYR A 75 4.88 -15.33 -7.13
C TYR A 75 3.84 -14.52 -6.34
N ILE A 76 2.56 -14.58 -6.72
CA ILE A 76 1.48 -13.87 -6.02
C ILE A 76 1.31 -14.40 -4.60
N ILE A 77 1.25 -15.73 -4.42
CA ILE A 77 1.12 -16.35 -3.09
C ILE A 77 2.30 -15.98 -2.20
N TYR A 78 3.51 -16.01 -2.74
CA TYR A 78 4.71 -15.58 -2.05
C TYR A 78 4.62 -14.11 -1.61
N GLY A 79 4.25 -13.20 -2.52
CA GLY A 79 4.12 -11.77 -2.20
C GLY A 79 3.09 -11.52 -1.09
N LEU A 80 1.91 -12.13 -1.19
CA LEU A 80 0.86 -12.01 -0.17
C LEU A 80 1.32 -12.56 1.19
N ALA A 81 2.01 -13.70 1.20
CA ALA A 81 2.53 -14.29 2.42
C ALA A 81 3.62 -13.43 3.07
N MET A 82 4.52 -12.84 2.27
CA MET A 82 5.57 -11.97 2.77
C MET A 82 5.00 -10.67 3.35
N ALA A 83 4.05 -10.04 2.66
CA ALA A 83 3.36 -8.84 3.13
C ALA A 83 2.68 -9.11 4.48
N ALA A 84 1.85 -10.16 4.56
CA ALA A 84 1.17 -10.54 5.80
C ALA A 84 2.16 -10.84 6.94
N PHE A 85 3.25 -11.56 6.65
CA PHE A 85 4.27 -11.89 7.65
C PHE A 85 4.96 -10.65 8.21
N PHE A 86 5.44 -9.74 7.35
CA PHE A 86 6.19 -8.56 7.78
C PHE A 86 5.30 -7.54 8.49
N GLU A 87 4.10 -7.33 7.97
CA GLU A 87 3.15 -6.37 8.53
C GLU A 87 2.69 -6.80 9.93
N GLU A 88 2.27 -8.06 10.09
CA GLU A 88 1.81 -8.58 11.38
C GLU A 88 2.96 -8.72 12.40
N THR A 89 4.16 -9.09 11.93
CA THR A 89 5.34 -9.14 12.81
C THR A 89 5.72 -7.76 13.34
N ALA A 90 5.71 -6.73 12.48
CA ALA A 90 6.00 -5.35 12.90
C ALA A 90 4.99 -4.87 13.94
N ARG A 91 3.71 -5.14 13.68
CA ARG A 91 2.60 -4.84 14.59
C ARG A 91 2.79 -5.53 15.94
N LEU A 92 3.00 -6.84 15.95
CA LEU A 92 3.21 -7.63 17.17
C LEU A 92 4.41 -7.13 17.99
N VAL A 93 5.54 -6.85 17.33
CA VAL A 93 6.75 -6.34 17.99
C VAL A 93 6.48 -4.96 18.60
N PHE A 94 5.80 -4.08 17.87
CA PHE A 94 5.45 -2.75 18.35
C PHE A 94 4.56 -2.80 19.59
N PHE A 95 3.44 -3.53 19.55
CA PHE A 95 2.50 -3.56 20.67
C PHE A 95 3.10 -4.24 21.91
N LYS A 96 3.86 -5.33 21.74
CA LYS A 96 4.61 -5.95 22.85
C LYS A 96 5.64 -5.01 23.46
N TRP A 97 6.30 -4.19 22.64
CA TRP A 97 7.24 -3.20 23.13
C TRP A 97 6.54 -2.06 23.88
N LEU A 98 5.41 -1.58 23.35
CA LEU A 98 4.65 -0.49 23.96
C LEU A 98 4.00 -0.93 25.29
N GLU A 99 3.47 -2.15 25.36
CA GLU A 99 2.88 -2.75 26.56
C GLU A 99 3.89 -2.86 27.71
N LYS A 100 5.16 -3.15 27.39
CA LYS A 100 6.25 -3.16 28.39
C LYS A 100 6.55 -1.78 28.97
N LYS A 101 6.16 -0.70 28.28
CA LYS A 101 6.41 0.69 28.70
C LYS A 101 5.22 1.29 29.43
N ARG A 102 3.99 0.91 29.05
CA ARG A 102 2.74 1.38 29.65
C ARG A 102 1.56 0.50 29.23
N SER A 103 0.43 0.63 29.91
CA SER A 103 -0.83 0.00 29.50
C SER A 103 -1.25 0.45 28.10
N LEU A 104 -1.66 -0.50 27.27
CA LEU A 104 -2.18 -0.24 25.93
C LEU A 104 -3.59 0.35 26.01
N GLU A 105 -3.79 1.48 25.35
CA GLU A 105 -5.10 2.08 25.18
C GLU A 105 -5.66 1.72 23.80
N LYS A 106 -6.99 1.66 23.67
CA LYS A 106 -7.65 1.47 22.37
C LYS A 106 -7.28 2.57 21.37
N ALA A 107 -7.06 3.78 21.87
CA ALA A 107 -6.58 4.90 21.07
C ALA A 107 -5.18 4.64 20.49
N ASP A 108 -4.31 3.89 21.17
CA ASP A 108 -2.96 3.58 20.68
C ASP A 108 -3.01 2.69 19.45
N ALA A 109 -3.90 1.70 19.44
CA ALA A 109 -4.08 0.84 18.28
C ALA A 109 -4.56 1.61 17.05
N LEU A 110 -5.60 2.44 17.24
CA LEU A 110 -6.08 3.32 16.18
C LEU A 110 -4.97 4.23 15.68
N THR A 111 -4.20 4.81 16.60
CA THR A 111 -3.13 5.75 16.25
C THR A 111 -1.98 5.06 15.52
N TYR A 112 -1.58 3.87 15.98
CA TYR A 112 -0.57 3.05 15.32
C TYR A 112 -1.01 2.69 13.90
N GLY A 113 -2.23 2.15 13.74
CA GLY A 113 -2.74 1.75 12.43
C GLY A 113 -2.91 2.94 11.49
N LEU A 114 -3.34 4.10 11.96
CA LEU A 114 -3.36 5.34 11.16
C LEU A 114 -1.96 5.79 10.73
N GLY A 115 -0.94 5.58 11.56
CA GLY A 115 0.45 5.90 11.23
C GLY A 115 1.03 4.94 10.20
N HIS A 116 0.80 3.63 10.41
CA HIS A 116 1.22 2.55 9.54
C HIS A 116 0.55 2.68 8.17
N GLY A 117 -0.77 2.58 8.13
CA GLY A 117 -1.55 2.65 6.90
C GLY A 117 -1.49 4.02 6.23
N GLY A 118 -1.29 5.09 7.00
CA GLY A 118 -1.09 6.42 6.46
C GLY A 118 0.22 6.56 5.68
N LEU A 119 1.32 6.00 6.19
CA LEU A 119 2.59 6.02 5.48
C LEU A 119 2.58 5.06 4.29
N GLU A 120 1.92 3.92 4.43
CA GLU A 120 1.71 2.97 3.32
C GLU A 120 0.88 3.59 2.18
N LEU A 121 -0.21 4.29 2.48
CA LEU A 121 -0.99 5.04 1.49
C LEU A 121 -0.13 6.08 0.75
N ILE A 122 0.83 6.70 1.45
CA ILE A 122 1.79 7.63 0.82
C ILE A 122 2.74 6.86 -0.12
N PHE A 123 3.39 5.81 0.36
CA PHE A 123 4.42 5.08 -0.40
C PHE A 123 3.85 4.25 -1.55
N LEU A 124 2.73 3.56 -1.34
CA LEU A 124 2.13 2.67 -2.33
C LEU A 124 1.13 3.41 -3.22
N GLY A 125 0.34 4.32 -2.66
CA GLY A 125 -0.65 5.11 -3.40
C GLY A 125 -0.05 6.35 -4.05
N LEU A 126 0.32 7.35 -3.24
CA LEU A 126 0.76 8.67 -3.73
C LEU A 126 2.05 8.61 -4.55
N THR A 127 3.08 7.89 -4.10
CA THR A 127 4.34 7.78 -4.85
C THR A 127 4.13 7.08 -6.19
N SER A 128 3.29 6.04 -6.25
CA SER A 128 2.94 5.37 -7.51
C SER A 128 2.22 6.31 -8.49
N LEU A 129 1.26 7.09 -8.00
CA LEU A 129 0.56 8.10 -8.80
C LEU A 129 1.49 9.23 -9.26
N LEU A 130 2.41 9.68 -8.40
CA LEU A 130 3.43 10.68 -8.74
C LEU A 130 4.39 10.16 -9.81
N ASN A 131 4.86 8.92 -9.68
CA ASN A 131 5.72 8.27 -10.68
C ASN A 131 4.99 8.17 -12.02
N LEU A 132 3.72 7.76 -12.01
CA LEU A 132 2.89 7.70 -13.21
C LEU A 132 2.71 9.09 -13.85
N TYR A 133 2.47 10.13 -13.03
CA TYR A 133 2.37 11.51 -13.50
C TYR A 133 3.65 11.97 -14.20
N ILE A 134 4.81 11.73 -13.58
CA ILE A 134 6.12 12.13 -14.14
C ILE A 134 6.34 11.45 -15.49
N VAL A 135 6.13 10.12 -15.56
CA VAL A 135 6.33 9.34 -16.79
C VAL A 135 5.37 9.79 -17.89
N LEU A 136 4.08 9.96 -17.60
CA LEU A 136 3.11 10.43 -18.60
C LEU A 136 3.43 11.84 -19.10
N SER A 137 3.81 12.75 -18.20
CA SER A 137 4.16 14.12 -18.56
C SER A 137 5.43 14.16 -19.43
N ALA A 138 6.42 13.33 -19.11
CA ALA A 138 7.65 13.23 -19.88
C ALA A 138 7.43 12.65 -21.29
N VAL A 139 6.58 11.62 -21.42
CA VAL A 139 6.21 11.05 -22.73
C VAL A 139 5.40 12.06 -23.57
N GLN A 140 4.47 12.80 -22.96
CA GLN A 140 3.69 13.82 -23.66
C GLN A 140 4.54 15.00 -24.16
N THR A 141 5.58 15.37 -23.40
CA THR A 141 6.48 16.48 -23.73
C THR A 141 7.71 16.05 -24.53
N GLN A 142 7.83 14.76 -24.87
CA GLN A 142 8.99 14.16 -25.57
C GLN A 142 10.33 14.48 -24.89
N ASN A 143 10.36 14.45 -23.55
CA ASN A 143 11.59 14.76 -22.81
C ASN A 143 12.71 13.76 -23.15
N PRO A 144 13.85 14.21 -23.73
CA PRO A 144 14.87 13.31 -24.27
C PRO A 144 15.55 12.44 -23.21
N GLN A 145 15.69 12.93 -21.97
CA GLN A 145 16.30 12.15 -20.88
C GLN A 145 15.43 10.96 -20.47
N VAL A 146 14.10 11.14 -20.44
CA VAL A 146 13.17 10.07 -20.07
C VAL A 146 12.95 9.14 -21.23
N MET A 147 12.85 9.65 -22.46
CA MET A 147 12.68 8.82 -23.66
C MET A 147 13.85 7.85 -23.89
N GLN A 148 15.06 8.19 -23.44
CA GLN A 148 16.23 7.29 -23.49
C GLN A 148 16.18 6.17 -22.44
N LEU A 149 15.44 6.35 -21.34
CA LEU A 149 15.30 5.36 -20.27
C LEU A 149 14.14 4.38 -20.52
N LEU A 150 13.21 4.72 -21.42
CA LEU A 150 12.04 3.92 -21.72
C LEU A 150 12.32 2.96 -22.89
N SER A 151 12.05 1.67 -22.69
CA SER A 151 12.05 0.69 -23.78
C SER A 151 10.81 0.87 -24.66
N GLU A 152 10.84 0.34 -25.89
CA GLU A 152 9.67 0.38 -26.78
C GLU A 152 8.43 -0.27 -26.16
N ASN A 153 8.62 -1.35 -25.39
CA ASN A 153 7.53 -2.03 -24.69
C ASN A 153 6.96 -1.17 -23.57
N MET A 154 7.82 -0.45 -22.83
CA MET A 154 7.36 0.51 -21.82
C MET A 154 6.58 1.65 -22.45
N LEU A 155 7.04 2.19 -23.58
CA LEU A 155 6.35 3.25 -24.31
C LEU A 155 4.95 2.80 -24.78
N LYS A 156 4.85 1.61 -25.39
CA LYS A 156 3.56 1.01 -25.80
C LYS A 156 2.65 0.81 -24.60
N THR A 157 3.18 0.33 -23.47
CA THR A 157 2.42 0.17 -22.24
C THR A 157 1.87 1.52 -21.76
N ILE A 158 2.72 2.56 -21.67
CA ILE A 158 2.33 3.91 -21.25
C ILE A 158 1.25 4.49 -22.17
N GLN A 159 1.38 4.31 -23.48
CA GLN A 159 0.40 4.78 -24.48
C GLN A 159 -0.93 4.01 -24.40
N SER A 160 -0.91 2.76 -23.93
CA SER A 160 -2.12 1.95 -23.74
C SER A 160 -2.83 2.20 -22.39
N LEU A 161 -2.24 3.01 -21.50
CA LEU A 161 -2.80 3.23 -20.18
C LEU A 161 -4.17 3.92 -20.24
N SER A 162 -5.12 3.37 -19.49
CA SER A 162 -6.47 3.89 -19.35
C SER A 162 -6.67 4.58 -18.00
N VAL A 163 -7.70 5.44 -17.92
CA VAL A 163 -8.05 6.17 -16.69
C VAL A 163 -8.29 5.22 -15.52
N TRP A 164 -8.85 4.04 -15.76
CA TRP A 164 -9.18 3.08 -14.70
C TRP A 164 -7.96 2.57 -13.92
N GLN A 165 -6.80 2.48 -14.56
CA GLN A 165 -5.56 2.09 -13.87
C GLN A 165 -5.15 3.11 -12.80
N ILE A 166 -5.51 4.38 -12.95
CA ILE A 166 -5.33 5.41 -11.91
C ILE A 166 -6.17 5.07 -10.68
N TYR A 167 -7.42 4.65 -10.88
CA TYR A 167 -8.33 4.32 -9.78
C TYR A 167 -7.97 2.99 -9.10
N LEU A 168 -7.38 2.05 -9.84
CA LEU A 168 -6.81 0.85 -9.24
C LEU A 168 -5.61 1.17 -8.35
N LEU A 169 -4.72 2.07 -8.78
CA LEU A 169 -3.63 2.56 -7.91
C LEU A 169 -4.16 3.30 -6.68
N ALA A 170 -5.28 4.00 -6.81
CA ALA A 170 -5.95 4.64 -5.67
C ALA A 170 -6.53 3.60 -4.69
N ALA A 171 -7.20 2.57 -5.20
CA ALA A 171 -7.70 1.46 -4.39
C ALA A 171 -6.55 0.74 -3.68
N TYR A 172 -5.45 0.49 -4.39
CA TYR A 172 -4.18 0.00 -3.85
C TYR A 172 -3.45 1.02 -2.96
N GLY A 173 -3.89 2.26 -2.83
CA GLY A 173 -3.41 3.17 -1.78
C GLY A 173 -4.32 3.13 -0.54
N LEU A 174 -5.62 2.98 -0.78
CA LEU A 174 -6.64 2.95 0.27
C LEU A 174 -6.65 1.65 1.06
N HIS A 175 -6.15 0.55 0.50
CA HIS A 175 -6.09 -0.75 1.18
C HIS A 175 -5.33 -0.70 2.51
N ALA A 176 -4.29 0.12 2.57
CA ALA A 176 -3.51 0.40 3.77
C ALA A 176 -4.37 0.83 4.99
N PHE A 177 -5.57 1.37 4.74
CA PHE A 177 -6.49 1.76 5.80
C PHE A 177 -7.27 0.57 6.37
N PHE A 178 -7.40 -0.52 5.63
CA PHE A 178 -8.02 -1.76 6.08
C PHE A 178 -7.11 -2.50 7.07
N ASP A 179 -5.80 -2.31 6.97
CA ASP A 179 -4.78 -2.82 7.92
C ASP A 179 -4.84 -2.18 9.31
N LEU A 180 -5.74 -1.19 9.46
CA LEU A 180 -6.20 -0.70 10.76
C LEU A 180 -6.91 -1.82 11.54
N ALA A 181 -7.69 -2.69 10.90
CA ALA A 181 -8.49 -3.70 11.59
C ALA A 181 -7.63 -4.69 12.42
N PRO A 182 -6.54 -5.28 11.89
CA PRO A 182 -5.62 -6.07 12.70
C PRO A 182 -5.02 -5.31 13.89
N SER A 183 -4.71 -4.01 13.74
CA SER A 183 -4.21 -3.20 14.88
C SER A 183 -5.24 -3.06 16.00
N LEU A 184 -6.52 -2.88 15.64
CA LEU A 184 -7.63 -2.79 16.59
C LEU A 184 -7.91 -4.13 17.28
N PHE A 185 -7.65 -5.24 16.60
CA PHE A 185 -7.76 -6.59 17.16
C PHE A 185 -6.72 -6.85 18.26
N GLN A 186 -5.47 -6.43 18.07
CA GLN A 186 -4.39 -6.66 19.04
C GLN A 186 -4.64 -6.06 20.42
N VAL A 187 -5.49 -5.03 20.52
CA VAL A 187 -5.87 -4.39 21.80
C VAL A 187 -7.29 -4.74 22.26
N GLY A 188 -7.94 -5.71 21.60
CA GLY A 188 -9.30 -6.16 21.95
C GLY A 188 -10.39 -5.11 21.68
N TRP A 189 -10.15 -4.14 20.80
CA TRP A 189 -11.23 -3.27 20.32
C TRP A 189 -12.10 -4.04 19.32
N LEU A 190 -11.48 -4.75 18.37
CA LEU A 190 -12.13 -5.83 17.65
C LEU A 190 -11.87 -7.14 18.41
N THR A 191 -12.93 -7.91 18.69
CA THR A 191 -12.83 -9.13 19.50
C THR A 191 -12.96 -10.40 18.68
N ASN A 192 -13.55 -10.32 17.49
CA ASN A 192 -13.76 -11.48 16.63
C ASN A 192 -12.68 -11.52 15.54
N PRO A 193 -11.74 -12.47 15.58
CA PRO A 193 -10.69 -12.59 14.56
C PRO A 193 -11.30 -12.90 13.19
N VAL A 194 -12.40 -13.67 13.13
CA VAL A 194 -13.08 -14.00 11.87
C VAL A 194 -13.60 -12.74 11.18
N LEU A 195 -14.03 -11.73 11.94
CA LEU A 195 -14.47 -10.47 11.32
C LEU A 195 -13.31 -9.70 10.67
N VAL A 196 -12.11 -9.75 11.25
CA VAL A 196 -10.92 -9.14 10.68
C VAL A 196 -10.54 -9.84 9.38
N GLU A 197 -10.48 -11.17 9.41
CA GLU A 197 -10.15 -11.99 8.23
C GLU A 197 -11.19 -11.83 7.11
N VAL A 198 -12.49 -11.81 7.44
CA VAL A 198 -13.56 -11.58 6.45
C VAL A 198 -13.44 -10.19 5.84
N PHE A 199 -13.09 -9.18 6.64
CA PHE A 199 -12.93 -7.82 6.14
C PHE A 199 -11.76 -7.72 5.13
N LEU A 200 -10.60 -8.30 5.46
CA LEU A 200 -9.44 -8.36 4.58
C LEU A 200 -9.71 -9.22 3.33
N ALA A 201 -10.42 -10.35 3.47
CA ALA A 201 -10.78 -11.20 2.34
C ALA A 201 -11.77 -10.52 1.39
N LEU A 202 -12.76 -9.80 1.92
CA LEU A 202 -13.72 -9.05 1.12
C LEU A 202 -13.02 -7.95 0.31
N GLU A 203 -12.06 -7.26 0.91
CA GLU A 203 -11.23 -6.30 0.20
C GLU A 203 -10.46 -6.96 -0.95
N LEU A 204 -9.75 -8.06 -0.69
CA LEU A 204 -9.02 -8.78 -1.73
C LEU A 204 -9.96 -9.18 -2.88
N VAL A 205 -11.16 -9.65 -2.57
CA VAL A 205 -12.18 -10.00 -3.57
C VAL A 205 -12.67 -8.76 -4.33
N LEU A 206 -12.89 -7.63 -3.67
CA LEU A 206 -13.32 -6.39 -4.32
C LEU A 206 -12.24 -5.84 -5.27
N VAL A 207 -10.97 -5.85 -4.84
CA VAL A 207 -9.84 -5.45 -5.68
C VAL A 207 -9.67 -6.42 -6.85
N ALA A 208 -9.74 -7.74 -6.61
CA ALA A 208 -9.62 -8.76 -7.65
C ALA A 208 -10.78 -8.72 -8.65
N TYR A 209 -12.01 -8.57 -8.16
CA TYR A 209 -13.21 -8.45 -8.99
C TYR A 209 -13.19 -7.15 -9.80
N GLY A 210 -12.85 -6.03 -9.17
CA GLY A 210 -12.66 -4.75 -9.85
C GLY A 210 -11.62 -4.87 -10.95
N THR A 211 -10.47 -5.48 -10.65
CA THR A 211 -9.41 -5.78 -11.63
C THR A 211 -9.96 -6.65 -12.77
N LYS A 212 -10.66 -7.75 -12.49
CA LYS A 212 -11.21 -8.64 -13.50
C LYS A 212 -12.27 -7.97 -14.39
N GLU A 213 -13.26 -7.29 -13.81
CA GLU A 213 -14.30 -6.58 -14.58
C GLU A 213 -13.72 -5.42 -15.40
N ILE A 214 -12.59 -4.84 -14.97
CA ILE A 214 -11.95 -3.72 -15.68
C ILE A 214 -11.01 -4.24 -16.78
N PHE A 215 -10.23 -5.29 -16.54
CA PHE A 215 -9.24 -5.80 -17.50
C PHE A 215 -9.76 -6.89 -18.43
N CYS A 216 -10.74 -7.71 -18.01
CA CYS A 216 -11.32 -8.73 -18.90
C CYS A 216 -12.49 -8.20 -19.74
N LYS A 217 -13.00 -6.99 -19.45
CA LYS A 217 -14.08 -6.35 -20.22
C LYS A 217 -13.52 -5.39 -21.26
N LYS A 218 -12.60 -5.91 -22.08
CA LYS A 218 -12.27 -5.46 -23.44
C LYS A 218 -11.23 -6.43 -24.03
N SER A 219 -11.75 -7.54 -24.55
CA SER A 219 -11.32 -8.12 -25.83
C SER A 219 -12.51 -8.09 -26.77
#